data_AF-A0A914QZD9-F1
#
_entry.id   AF-A0A914QZD9-F1
#
_cell.length_a   1.000
_cell.length_b   1.000
_cell.length_c   1.000
_cell.angle_alpha   90.00
_cell.angle_beta   90.00
_cell.angle_gamma   90.00
#
_symmetry.space_group_name_H-M   'P 1'
#
loop_
_entity.id
_entity.type
_entity.pdbx_description
1 polymer ?
#
loop_
_entity_poly.entity_id
_entity_poly.type
_entity_poly.pdbx_seq_one_letter_code
_entity_poly.pdbx_strand_id
1 'polypeptide(L)'
;MLKLFLFIFIFLTFVDARGNQPNQYIWFPKHNMEQKSSWLNENLPCEDDLIAFDQQKLAVSYISGGLKSEGLLLPDNGVIFMDNYAIIGEKADWQCPKRSEKTEVFFQPRDSLPNIFDWKNWKINEKLNDGRPKLHCDRIPSELDEANFPIDSSFRAEVDAPLVVGKLNYSNQVSFRF
;
A
#
# COMPACT_ATOMS: atom_id res chain seq x y z
N MET A 1 -10.55 -41.24 -39.31
CA MET A 1 -10.54 -39.77 -39.45
C MET A 1 -11.21 -39.04 -38.28
N LEU A 2 -12.45 -39.37 -37.89
CA LEU A 2 -13.19 -38.67 -36.81
C LEU A 2 -12.47 -38.63 -35.44
N LYS A 3 -11.79 -39.72 -35.04
CA LYS A 3 -11.03 -39.79 -33.78
C LYS A 3 -9.81 -38.85 -33.72
N LEU A 4 -9.20 -38.56 -34.88
CA LEU A 4 -8.05 -37.65 -34.97
C LEU A 4 -8.50 -36.19 -34.83
N PHE A 5 -9.64 -35.83 -35.45
CA PHE A 5 -10.26 -34.52 -35.28
C PHE A 5 -10.70 -34.27 -33.83
N LEU A 6 -11.27 -35.27 -33.16
CA LEU A 6 -11.65 -35.16 -31.76
C LEU A 6 -10.44 -34.94 -30.84
N PHE A 7 -9.33 -35.65 -31.09
CA PHE A 7 -8.09 -35.47 -30.34
C PHE A 7 -7.47 -34.08 -30.56
N ILE A 8 -7.47 -33.57 -31.80
CA ILE A 8 -6.97 -32.22 -32.12
C ILE A 8 -7.84 -31.15 -31.46
N PHE A 9 -9.17 -31.31 -31.47
CA PHE A 9 -10.10 -30.37 -30.86
C PHE A 9 -9.95 -30.33 -29.33
N ILE A 10 -9.81 -31.51 -28.69
CA ILE A 10 -9.52 -31.62 -27.26
C ILE A 10 -8.16 -30.98 -26.96
N PHE A 11 -7.12 -31.25 -27.75
CA PHE A 11 -5.79 -30.67 -27.54
C PHE A 11 -5.80 -29.13 -27.69
N LEU A 12 -6.54 -28.58 -28.67
CA LEU A 12 -6.71 -27.14 -28.84
C LEU A 12 -7.46 -26.51 -27.65
N THR A 13 -8.50 -27.16 -27.12
CA THR A 13 -9.22 -26.68 -25.93
C THR A 13 -8.39 -26.77 -24.64
N PHE A 14 -7.48 -27.75 -24.53
CA PHE A 14 -6.56 -27.88 -23.39
C PHE A 14 -5.37 -26.91 -23.45
N VAL A 15 -4.96 -26.47 -24.65
CA VAL A 15 -3.92 -25.45 -24.80
C VAL A 15 -4.43 -24.06 -24.36
N ASP A 16 -5.70 -23.74 -24.58
CA ASP A 16 -6.34 -22.51 -24.08
C ASP A 16 -6.63 -22.54 -22.57
N ALA A 17 -6.68 -23.73 -21.96
CA ALA A 17 -6.93 -23.89 -20.52
C ALA A 17 -5.68 -23.66 -19.64
N ARG A 18 -4.51 -23.36 -20.22
CA ARG A 18 -3.44 -22.65 -19.50
C ARG A 18 -3.84 -21.17 -19.40
N GLY A 19 -4.95 -20.95 -18.70
CA GLY A 19 -5.50 -19.63 -18.46
C GLY A 19 -4.41 -18.74 -17.91
N ASN A 20 -4.30 -17.54 -18.49
CA ASN A 20 -3.48 -16.47 -17.94
C ASN A 20 -3.79 -16.36 -16.45
N GLN A 21 -2.85 -16.77 -15.60
CA GLN A 21 -3.00 -16.51 -14.18
C GLN A 21 -3.06 -14.99 -14.03
N PRO A 22 -4.03 -14.47 -13.26
CA PRO A 22 -4.16 -13.04 -13.04
C PRO A 22 -2.85 -12.52 -12.48
N ASN A 23 -2.33 -11.41 -13.03
CA ASN A 23 -1.17 -10.79 -12.39
C ASN A 23 -1.63 -10.22 -11.04
N GLN A 24 -0.73 -10.25 -10.07
CA GLN A 24 -0.95 -9.61 -8.78
C GLN A 24 -0.15 -8.33 -8.72
N TYR A 25 -0.85 -7.21 -8.62
CA TYR A 25 -0.28 -5.89 -8.46
C TYR A 25 -0.44 -5.44 -7.00
N ILE A 26 0.64 -4.96 -6.41
CA ILE A 26 0.71 -4.50 -5.03
C ILE A 26 0.90 -2.99 -5.05
N TRP A 27 -0.01 -2.28 -4.38
CA TRP A 27 0.11 -0.85 -4.18
C TRP A 27 1.32 -0.54 -3.30
N PHE A 28 2.24 0.26 -3.83
CA PHE A 28 3.51 0.54 -3.20
C PHE A 28 3.51 1.80 -2.31
N PRO A 29 2.84 2.92 -2.68
CA PRO A 29 2.80 4.10 -1.84
C PRO A 29 2.14 3.84 -0.49
N LYS A 30 2.90 4.06 0.59
CA LYS A 30 2.42 4.01 1.97
C LYS A 30 2.81 5.26 2.74
N HIS A 31 2.15 5.49 3.87
CA HIS A 31 2.33 6.68 4.69
C HIS A 31 2.25 6.37 6.19
N ASN A 32 2.98 5.34 6.61
CA ASN A 32 2.97 4.90 8.00
C ASN A 32 3.96 5.73 8.84
N MET A 33 3.76 5.74 10.16
CA MET A 33 4.61 6.45 11.12
C MET A 33 6.02 5.87 11.22
N GLU A 34 6.23 4.59 10.88
CA GLU A 34 7.56 3.96 10.92
C GLU A 34 8.44 4.37 9.73
N GLN A 35 7.86 5.04 8.72
CA GLN A 35 8.59 5.42 7.54
C GLN A 35 9.21 6.80 7.70
N LYS A 36 10.54 6.87 7.58
CA LYS A 36 11.29 8.14 7.55
C LYS A 36 10.67 9.17 6.61
N SER A 37 10.29 8.74 5.40
CA SER A 37 9.69 9.61 4.38
C SER A 37 8.33 10.20 4.75
N SER A 38 7.68 9.73 5.82
CA SER A 38 6.44 10.31 6.34
C SER A 38 6.70 11.47 7.29
N TRP A 39 7.95 11.79 7.61
CA TRP A 39 8.34 12.83 8.54
C TRP A 39 9.09 13.94 7.83
N LEU A 40 8.85 15.17 8.29
CA LEU A 40 9.55 16.34 7.78
C LEU A 40 11.05 16.16 7.93
N ASN A 41 11.79 16.38 6.84
CA ASN A 41 13.24 16.18 6.77
C ASN A 41 13.70 14.76 7.13
N GLU A 42 12.83 13.76 6.95
CA GLU A 42 13.09 12.36 7.30
C GLU A 42 13.39 12.14 8.80
N ASN A 43 12.95 13.08 9.65
CA ASN A 43 13.23 13.06 11.09
C ASN A 43 12.19 12.22 11.84
N LEU A 44 12.48 10.91 12.01
CA LEU A 44 11.66 10.01 12.81
C LEU A 44 11.49 10.53 14.26
N PRO A 45 10.35 10.24 14.91
CA PRO A 45 10.17 10.54 16.32
C PRO A 45 11.12 9.68 17.17
N CYS A 46 11.73 10.33 18.17
CA CYS A 46 12.45 9.66 19.25
C CYS A 46 11.57 9.58 20.50
N GLU A 47 12.01 8.82 21.49
CA GLU A 47 11.34 8.79 22.80
C GLU A 47 11.20 10.20 23.40
N ASP A 48 10.03 10.47 23.97
CA ASP A 48 9.67 11.73 24.64
C ASP A 48 9.66 12.98 23.74
N ASP A 49 9.72 12.84 22.42
CA ASP A 49 9.45 13.94 21.49
C ASP A 49 7.95 14.31 21.50
N LEU A 50 7.67 15.56 21.12
CA LEU A 50 6.31 16.01 20.79
C LEU A 50 6.06 15.73 19.30
N ILE A 51 5.09 14.86 19.00
CA ILE A 51 4.70 14.54 17.64
C ILE A 51 3.62 15.53 17.19
N ALA A 52 3.85 16.21 16.08
CA ALA A 52 2.92 17.19 15.54
C ALA A 52 2.44 16.81 14.14
N PHE A 53 1.14 16.89 13.92
CA PHE A 53 0.53 16.85 12.59
C PHE A 53 0.15 18.27 12.17
N ASP A 54 0.20 18.55 10.87
CA ASP A 54 -0.37 19.78 10.34
C ASP A 54 -1.90 19.76 10.52
N GLN A 55 -2.42 20.61 11.41
CA GLN A 55 -3.84 20.65 11.77
C GLN A 55 -4.75 20.95 10.58
N GLN A 56 -4.26 21.69 9.58
CA GLN A 56 -5.06 22.13 8.42
C GLN A 56 -5.07 21.11 7.28
N LYS A 57 -4.22 20.07 7.34
CA LYS A 57 -4.10 19.07 6.27
C LYS A 57 -4.71 17.74 6.72
N LEU A 58 -5.43 17.10 5.79
CA LEU A 58 -5.91 15.73 5.99
C LEU A 58 -4.72 14.78 6.18
N ALA A 59 -4.64 14.13 7.35
CA ALA A 59 -3.63 13.10 7.60
C ALA A 59 -4.27 11.71 7.72
N VAL A 60 -3.73 10.76 6.97
CA VAL A 60 -4.08 9.34 7.13
C VAL A 60 -2.77 8.62 7.37
N SER A 61 -2.65 7.99 8.53
CA SER A 61 -1.45 7.24 8.90
C SER A 61 -1.78 5.92 9.58
N TYR A 62 -0.76 5.10 9.76
CA TYR A 62 -0.81 3.81 10.40
C TYR A 62 0.36 3.71 11.36
N ILE A 63 0.13 3.11 12.51
CA ILE A 63 1.15 2.76 13.49
C ILE A 63 1.01 1.29 13.88
N SER A 64 2.16 0.63 13.91
CA SER A 64 2.40 -0.71 14.44
C SER A 64 3.34 -0.66 15.64
N GLY A 65 3.01 -1.46 16.64
CA GLY A 65 3.81 -1.57 17.86
C GLY A 65 3.78 -0.31 18.75
N GLY A 66 4.84 -0.13 19.55
CA GLY A 66 4.96 0.97 20.49
C GLY A 66 5.17 2.36 19.87
N LEU A 67 4.60 3.40 20.50
CA LEU A 67 5.07 4.78 20.37
C LEU A 67 5.12 5.46 21.74
N LYS A 68 6.33 5.85 22.18
CA LYS A 68 6.55 6.59 23.43
C LYS A 68 6.90 8.04 23.14
N SER A 69 5.93 8.93 23.26
CA SER A 69 6.06 10.36 23.01
C SER A 69 5.67 11.17 24.24
N GLU A 70 6.07 12.43 24.30
CA GLU A 70 5.54 13.39 25.27
C GLU A 70 4.06 13.70 24.97
N GLY A 71 3.72 13.77 23.68
CA GLY A 71 2.35 14.01 23.23
C GLY A 71 2.21 13.86 21.73
N LEU A 72 0.95 13.79 21.28
CA LEU A 72 0.57 13.80 19.87
C LEU A 72 -0.40 14.96 19.64
N LEU A 73 -0.01 15.95 18.83
CA LEU A 73 -0.89 16.99 18.33
C LEU A 73 -1.58 16.48 17.05
N LEU A 74 -2.80 15.99 17.20
CA LEU A 74 -3.57 15.37 16.12
C LEU A 74 -4.03 16.38 15.07
N PRO A 75 -4.25 15.94 13.81
CA PRO A 75 -4.83 16.80 12.77
C PRO A 75 -6.32 17.07 13.07
N ASP A 76 -6.87 18.18 12.56
CA ASP A 76 -8.30 18.47 12.70
C ASP A 76 -9.15 17.51 11.85
N ASN A 77 -8.57 16.99 10.77
CA ASN A 77 -9.19 16.02 9.88
C ASN A 77 -8.19 14.90 9.58
N GLY A 78 -8.52 13.67 9.97
CA GLY A 78 -7.62 12.55 9.74
C GLY A 78 -7.99 11.28 10.48
N VAL A 79 -7.24 10.23 10.17
CA VAL A 79 -7.34 8.94 10.83
C VAL A 79 -5.94 8.40 11.06
N ILE A 80 -5.66 7.98 12.29
CA ILE A 80 -4.47 7.20 12.64
C ILE A 80 -4.95 5.79 12.95
N PHE A 81 -4.63 4.86 12.07
CA PHE A 81 -4.91 3.43 12.27
C PHE A 81 -3.88 2.85 13.22
N MET A 82 -4.37 2.21 14.28
CA MET A 82 -3.55 1.48 15.24
C MET A 82 -3.71 -0.01 14.97
N ASP A 83 -2.60 -0.71 14.80
CA ASP A 83 -2.63 -2.17 14.64
C ASP A 83 -2.96 -2.88 15.95
N ASN A 84 -3.14 -4.21 15.88
CA ASN A 84 -3.50 -5.02 17.05
C ASN A 84 -2.41 -5.05 18.15
N TYR A 85 -1.19 -4.60 17.84
CA TYR A 85 -0.04 -4.57 18.73
C TYR A 85 0.37 -3.14 19.09
N ALA A 86 -0.43 -2.15 18.70
CA ALA A 86 -0.09 -0.75 18.88
C ALA A 86 -0.23 -0.35 20.34
N ILE A 87 0.85 0.21 20.92
CA ILE A 87 0.89 0.60 22.34
C ILE A 87 1.40 2.03 22.44
N ILE A 88 0.52 2.96 22.84
CA ILE A 88 0.92 4.33 23.15
C ILE A 88 1.54 4.38 24.55
N GLY A 89 2.73 4.97 24.66
CA GLY A 89 3.51 5.07 25.90
C GLY A 89 4.67 4.08 26.00
N GLU A 90 4.75 3.10 25.10
CA GLU A 90 5.86 2.14 25.02
C GLU A 90 6.68 2.39 23.76
N LYS A 91 8.00 2.24 23.84
CA LYS A 91 8.88 2.48 22.70
C LYS A 91 8.91 1.25 21.78
N ALA A 92 8.72 1.43 20.48
CA ALA A 92 9.01 0.39 19.48
C ALA A 92 10.45 0.42 18.96
N ASP A 93 10.85 -0.67 18.30
CA ASP A 93 12.15 -0.82 17.63
C ASP A 93 12.39 0.19 16.50
N TRP A 94 11.32 0.65 15.84
CA TRP A 94 11.41 1.64 14.76
C TRP A 94 11.63 3.07 15.29
N GLN A 95 11.25 3.34 16.54
CA GLN A 95 11.35 4.65 17.17
C GLN A 95 12.78 4.89 17.65
N CYS A 96 13.34 6.08 17.38
CA CYS A 96 14.71 6.36 17.83
C CYS A 96 14.81 6.53 19.36
N PRO A 97 16.00 6.26 19.94
CA PRO A 97 16.23 6.50 21.37
C PRO A 97 16.06 7.97 21.74
N LYS A 98 15.74 8.23 23.01
CA LYS A 98 15.61 9.57 23.57
C LYS A 98 16.80 10.47 23.20
N ARG A 99 16.51 11.68 22.71
CA ARG A 99 17.51 12.72 22.42
C ARG A 99 17.94 13.46 23.68
N SER A 100 19.06 14.18 23.60
CA SER A 100 19.52 15.06 24.68
C SER A 100 18.55 16.20 24.97
N GLU A 101 17.91 16.72 23.92
CA GLU A 101 16.91 17.78 23.99
C GLU A 101 15.61 17.30 23.36
N LYS A 102 14.49 17.60 24.02
CA LYS A 102 13.17 17.33 23.49
C LYS A 102 12.96 18.12 22.21
N THR A 103 12.45 17.47 21.18
CA THR A 103 12.19 18.12 19.89
C THR A 103 10.73 17.92 19.50
N GLU A 104 10.18 18.90 18.80
CA GLU A 104 8.95 18.72 18.05
C GLU A 104 9.27 18.09 16.69
N VAL A 105 8.56 17.02 16.34
CA VAL A 105 8.73 16.30 15.07
C VAL A 105 7.44 16.31 14.29
N PHE A 106 7.52 16.71 13.03
CA PHE A 106 6.35 16.94 12.20
C PHE A 106 6.09 15.76 11.27
N PHE A 107 4.90 15.16 11.38
CA PHE A 107 4.41 14.22 10.40
C PHE A 107 4.03 15.00 9.13
N GLN A 108 4.68 14.66 8.02
CA GLN A 108 4.57 15.39 6.77
C GLN A 108 3.47 14.76 5.90
N PRO A 109 2.27 15.35 5.79
CA PRO A 109 1.29 14.91 4.81
C PRO A 109 1.86 15.05 3.39
N ARG A 110 1.54 14.11 2.51
CA ARG A 110 1.94 14.22 1.09
C ARG A 110 1.24 15.40 0.43
N ASP A 111 2.03 16.31 -0.14
CA ASP A 111 1.52 17.46 -0.88
C ASP A 111 0.89 17.06 -2.23
N SER A 112 1.40 16.00 -2.87
CA SER A 112 0.78 15.37 -4.04
C SER A 112 0.36 13.93 -3.73
N LEU A 113 -0.89 13.60 -4.06
CA LEU A 113 -1.39 12.25 -3.90
C LEU A 113 -0.85 11.35 -5.02
N PRO A 114 -0.37 10.14 -4.71
CA PRO A 114 -0.04 9.16 -5.72
C PRO A 114 -1.29 8.78 -6.51
N ASN A 115 -1.21 8.91 -7.83
CA ASN A 115 -2.31 8.56 -8.73
C ASN A 115 -2.38 7.04 -8.92
N ILE A 116 -3.59 6.47 -8.86
CA ILE A 116 -3.82 5.04 -9.01
C ILE A 116 -3.48 4.52 -10.42
N PHE A 117 -3.44 5.40 -11.42
CA PHE A 117 -3.10 5.09 -12.81
C PHE A 117 -1.62 5.32 -13.15
N ASP A 118 -0.80 5.79 -12.20
CA ASP A 118 0.66 5.82 -12.39
C ASP A 118 1.26 4.44 -12.10
N TRP A 119 1.81 3.81 -13.14
CA TRP A 119 2.44 2.50 -13.07
C TRP A 119 3.57 2.41 -12.03
N LYS A 120 4.22 3.53 -11.67
CA LYS A 120 5.29 3.55 -10.67
C LYS A 120 4.77 3.26 -9.25
N ASN A 121 3.48 3.45 -9.02
CA ASN A 121 2.83 3.18 -7.74
C ASN A 121 2.43 1.71 -7.56
N TRP A 122 2.62 0.88 -8.59
CA TRP A 122 2.30 -0.53 -8.56
C TRP A 122 3.56 -1.39 -8.70
N LYS A 123 3.60 -2.48 -7.92
CA LYS A 123 4.61 -3.53 -8.05
C LYS A 123 3.95 -4.83 -8.46
N ILE A 124 4.49 -5.49 -9.47
CA ILE A 124 4.05 -6.84 -9.85
C ILE A 124 4.68 -7.82 -8.88
N ASN A 125 3.90 -8.76 -8.37
CA ASN A 125 4.43 -9.88 -7.60
C ASN A 125 5.39 -10.69 -8.48
N GLU A 126 6.69 -10.62 -8.18
CA GLU A 126 7.75 -11.22 -9.01
C GLU A 126 7.61 -12.73 -9.18
N LYS A 127 6.98 -13.42 -8.21
CA LYS A 127 6.70 -14.86 -8.31
C LYS A 127 5.73 -15.21 -9.43
N LEU A 128 4.89 -14.27 -9.82
CA LEU A 128 3.89 -14.39 -10.88
C LEU A 128 4.27 -13.54 -12.10
N ASN A 129 5.41 -12.86 -12.06
CA ASN A 129 5.91 -12.09 -13.18
C ASN A 129 6.53 -13.05 -14.21
N ASP A 130 6.09 -12.97 -15.45
CA ASP A 130 6.62 -13.76 -16.56
C ASP A 130 8.02 -13.29 -17.02
N GLY A 131 8.55 -12.25 -16.36
CA GLY A 131 9.87 -11.67 -16.63
C GLY A 131 9.93 -10.86 -17.92
N ARG A 132 8.81 -10.67 -18.61
CA ARG A 132 8.76 -9.96 -19.88
C ARG A 132 8.66 -8.45 -19.66
N PRO A 133 9.31 -7.64 -20.50
CA PRO A 133 9.08 -6.20 -20.49
C PRO A 133 7.61 -5.90 -20.77
N LYS A 134 6.97 -5.19 -19.84
CA LYS A 134 5.58 -4.73 -19.99
C LYS A 134 5.52 -3.26 -20.41
N LEU A 135 4.53 -2.91 -21.24
CA LEU A 135 4.19 -1.51 -21.52
C LEU A 135 3.73 -0.81 -20.23
N HIS A 136 3.79 0.52 -20.17
CA HIS A 136 3.35 1.25 -18.97
C HIS A 136 1.86 0.99 -18.64
N CYS A 137 1.01 0.84 -19.65
CA CYS A 137 -0.40 0.48 -19.47
C CYS A 137 -0.61 -0.93 -18.92
N ASP A 138 0.34 -1.84 -19.13
CA ASP A 138 0.28 -3.22 -18.65
C ASP A 138 1.00 -3.37 -17.29
N ARG A 139 1.35 -2.26 -16.66
CA ARG A 139 1.97 -2.20 -15.33
C ARG A 139 1.03 -1.65 -14.26
N ILE A 140 -0.22 -1.41 -14.63
CA ILE A 140 -1.33 -1.13 -13.73
C ILE A 140 -2.30 -2.33 -13.75
N PRO A 141 -3.05 -2.58 -12.67
CA PRO A 141 -4.05 -3.64 -12.65
C PRO A 141 -5.14 -3.43 -13.71
N SER A 142 -5.54 -4.50 -14.39
CA SER A 142 -6.67 -4.53 -15.33
C SER A 142 -7.83 -5.39 -14.80
N GLU A 143 -8.93 -5.46 -15.57
CA GLU A 143 -10.14 -6.23 -15.26
C GLU A 143 -9.91 -7.74 -15.05
N LEU A 144 -8.77 -8.26 -15.53
CA LEU A 144 -8.40 -9.67 -15.35
C LEU A 144 -7.43 -9.87 -14.19
N ASP A 145 -6.90 -8.80 -13.59
CA ASP A 145 -5.84 -8.86 -12.60
C ASP A 145 -6.34 -8.68 -11.17
N GLU A 146 -5.44 -8.90 -10.22
CA GLU A 146 -5.67 -8.71 -8.79
C GLU A 146 -4.93 -7.46 -8.29
N ALA A 147 -5.66 -6.51 -7.72
CA ALA A 147 -5.12 -5.34 -7.04
C ALA A 147 -5.05 -5.60 -5.52
N ASN A 148 -3.86 -5.42 -4.96
CA ASN A 148 -3.56 -5.68 -3.56
C ASN A 148 -3.12 -4.41 -2.84
N PHE A 149 -3.87 -4.01 -1.82
CA PHE A 149 -3.49 -2.94 -0.91
C PHE A 149 -3.00 -3.57 0.41
N PRO A 150 -1.72 -3.36 0.80
CA PRO A 150 -1.16 -3.99 2.00
C PRO A 150 -1.92 -3.62 3.27
N ILE A 151 -2.20 -4.62 4.11
CA ILE A 151 -2.99 -4.47 5.35
C ILE A 151 -2.25 -3.76 6.48
N ASP A 152 -0.92 -3.82 6.45
CA ASP A 152 0.01 -3.22 7.40
C ASP A 152 0.42 -1.81 6.93
N SER A 153 -0.48 -1.14 6.20
CA SER A 153 -0.19 0.16 5.62
C SER A 153 -1.39 1.09 5.57
N SER A 154 -1.06 2.38 5.65
CA SER A 154 -1.96 3.48 5.32
C SER A 154 -1.52 4.12 4.02
N PHE A 155 -2.48 4.59 3.24
CA PHE A 155 -2.21 5.34 2.02
C PHE A 155 -3.35 6.29 1.73
N ARG A 156 -3.04 7.29 0.91
CA ARG A 156 -4.02 8.14 0.22
C ARG A 156 -3.66 8.06 -1.26
N ALA A 157 -4.66 7.92 -2.12
CA ALA A 157 -4.47 7.84 -3.55
C ALA A 157 -5.45 8.76 -4.27
N GLU A 158 -5.02 9.32 -5.39
CA GLU A 158 -5.89 10.03 -6.34
C GLU A 158 -6.49 9.01 -7.31
N VAL A 159 -7.81 9.13 -7.54
CA VAL A 159 -8.59 8.24 -8.39
C VAL A 159 -9.52 9.09 -9.26
N ASP A 160 -9.08 9.36 -10.49
CA ASP A 160 -9.80 10.25 -11.42
C ASP A 160 -10.87 9.52 -12.26
N ALA A 161 -10.81 8.20 -12.27
CA ALA A 161 -11.73 7.32 -12.99
C ALA A 161 -11.89 6.00 -12.22
N PRO A 162 -12.97 5.23 -12.46
CA PRO A 162 -13.11 3.90 -11.88
C PRO A 162 -11.93 2.99 -12.29
N LEU A 163 -11.26 2.40 -11.30
CA LEU A 163 -10.28 1.34 -11.53
C LEU A 163 -11.02 0.01 -11.62
N VAL A 164 -11.08 -0.58 -12.81
CA VAL A 164 -11.76 -1.86 -13.02
C VAL A 164 -10.81 -3.03 -12.83
N VAL A 165 -11.12 -3.94 -11.89
CA VAL A 165 -10.26 -5.09 -11.55
C VAL A 165 -11.05 -6.38 -11.36
N GLY A 166 -10.40 -7.50 -11.68
CA GLY A 166 -10.98 -8.83 -11.48
C GLY A 166 -11.17 -9.13 -10.00
N LYS A 167 -10.19 -8.72 -9.18
CA LYS A 167 -10.21 -8.88 -7.73
C LYS A 167 -9.48 -7.73 -7.04
N LEU A 168 -10.11 -7.19 -6.01
CA LEU A 168 -9.58 -6.18 -5.12
C LEU A 168 -9.40 -6.78 -3.72
N ASN A 169 -8.17 -6.74 -3.20
CA ASN A 169 -7.85 -7.06 -1.82
C ASN A 169 -7.54 -5.76 -1.07
N TYR A 170 -8.39 -5.41 -0.12
CA TYR A 170 -8.23 -4.23 0.72
C TYR A 170 -8.65 -4.54 2.16
N SER A 171 -7.77 -4.30 3.13
CA SER A 171 -8.06 -4.54 4.56
C SER A 171 -8.54 -5.97 4.87
N ASN A 172 -7.89 -6.98 4.26
CA ASN A 172 -8.30 -8.40 4.32
C ASN A 172 -9.73 -8.69 3.81
N GLN A 173 -10.40 -7.72 3.19
CA GLN A 173 -11.66 -7.91 2.49
C GLN A 173 -11.36 -8.16 1.01
N VAL A 174 -12.02 -9.18 0.46
CA VAL A 174 -11.93 -9.55 -0.95
C VAL A 174 -13.20 -9.09 -1.65
N SER A 175 -13.00 -8.43 -2.77
CA SER A 175 -14.02 -7.76 -3.53
C SER A 175 -13.85 -8.15 -5.01
N PHE A 176 -14.89 -8.72 -5.65
CA PHE A 176 -14.86 -9.19 -7.04
C PHE A 176 -15.62 -8.25 -7.98
N ARG A 177 -15.07 -7.99 -9.17
CA ARG A 177 -15.66 -7.15 -10.25
C ARG A 177 -15.99 -5.72 -9.80
N PHE A 178 -14.94 -4.93 -9.64
CA PHE A 178 -14.98 -3.48 -9.35
C PHE A 178 -14.62 -2.72 -10.61
#